data_AF-A0A346B2L5-F1
#
_entry.id   AF-A0A346B2L5-F1
#
_cell.length_a   1.000
_cell.length_b   1.000
_cell.length_c   1.000
_cell.angle_alpha   90.00
_cell.angle_beta   90.00
_cell.angle_gamma   90.00
#
_symmetry.space_group_name_H-M   'P 1'
#
loop_
_entity.id
_entity.type
_entity.pdbx_description
1 polymer ?
#
loop_
_entity_poly.entity_id
_entity_poly.type
_entity_poly.pdbx_seq_one_letter_code
_entity_poly.pdbx_strand_id
1 'polypeptide(L)'
;MIHEAAEPAVHVRHPYKTREGGATVTVFVPYNCRNHCPFCINKEEYSDMTGFSAEKICESIARMDAITPYCDFVFTGGEPFADLDSLQHMLDCIPRTHKVYINTTLPVSEFQTEDDIIAFTQRNKDKITCINVSRHMQHYVVESNDELLGRLAVPFRINCVLYKNYPVRDLIPYLERFHAIPGASIQFRFDYTETTPENLYDEKNDKILHDLKYIARYTGLDGCRMRCGFHFDYKGMELTYHKTLPYSTIVERDEKDGVTYDILYDILIKQNGDIHSDWDGTMMDVDAYRRVVFEPYDLKWLYREERRRAPFLKSACAAI
;
A
#
# COMPACT_ATOMS: atom_id res chain seq x y z
N MET A 1 37.68 13.51 -1.88
CA MET A 1 37.79 12.28 -2.66
C MET A 1 36.63 12.24 -3.61
N ILE A 2 36.92 12.24 -4.90
CA ILE A 2 35.95 12.18 -5.98
C ILE A 2 35.31 10.80 -5.91
N HIS A 3 34.00 10.74 -5.66
CA HIS A 3 33.25 9.49 -5.76
C HIS A 3 33.28 9.05 -7.23
N GLU A 4 34.02 7.99 -7.52
CA GLU A 4 33.86 7.24 -8.77
C GLU A 4 32.40 6.79 -8.84
N ALA A 5 31.68 7.27 -9.86
CA ALA A 5 30.39 6.72 -10.20
C ALA A 5 30.60 5.24 -10.55
N ALA A 6 30.01 4.36 -9.76
CA ALA A 6 29.97 2.94 -10.08
C ALA A 6 29.37 2.79 -11.49
N GLU A 7 30.06 2.04 -12.36
CA GLU A 7 29.50 1.67 -13.66
C GLU A 7 28.13 1.01 -13.44
N PRO A 8 27.10 1.33 -14.26
CA PRO A 8 25.80 0.72 -14.11
C PRO A 8 25.95 -0.79 -14.28
N ALA A 9 25.63 -1.55 -13.23
CA ALA A 9 25.62 -2.99 -13.28
C ALA A 9 24.76 -3.42 -14.48
N VAL A 10 25.33 -4.20 -15.39
CA VAL A 10 24.59 -4.78 -16.52
C VAL A 10 23.54 -5.70 -15.91
N HIS A 11 22.31 -5.21 -15.78
CA HIS A 11 21.20 -6.00 -15.27
C HIS A 11 20.93 -7.10 -16.30
N VAL A 12 21.32 -8.34 -15.98
CA VAL A 12 20.92 -9.50 -16.78
C VAL A 12 19.40 -9.57 -16.68
N ARG A 13 18.71 -9.35 -17.79
CA ARG A 13 17.25 -9.42 -17.84
C ARG A 13 16.83 -10.88 -17.98
N HIS A 14 15.97 -11.33 -17.08
CA HIS A 14 15.37 -12.63 -17.13
C HIS A 14 13.94 -12.52 -17.68
N PRO A 15 13.32 -13.63 -18.13
CA PRO A 15 11.89 -13.64 -18.41
C PRO A 15 11.10 -13.24 -17.16
N TYR A 16 9.98 -12.54 -17.34
CA TYR A 16 9.14 -12.16 -16.22
C TYR A 16 8.26 -13.31 -15.74
N LYS A 17 8.06 -13.36 -14.42
CA LYS A 17 7.03 -14.18 -13.76
C LYS A 17 6.22 -13.31 -12.80
N THR A 18 4.95 -13.61 -12.59
CA THR A 18 4.11 -12.89 -11.61
C THR A 18 2.98 -13.78 -11.09
N ARG A 19 2.32 -13.35 -10.02
CA ARG A 19 1.17 -14.09 -9.46
C ARG A 19 -0.01 -14.14 -10.44
N GLU A 20 -0.86 -15.15 -10.31
CA GLU A 20 -2.19 -15.18 -10.92
C GLU A 20 -2.95 -13.88 -10.56
N GLY A 21 -3.51 -13.23 -11.58
CA GLY A 21 -4.10 -11.89 -11.45
C GLY A 21 -3.13 -10.74 -11.75
N GLY A 22 -1.82 -10.98 -11.79
CA GLY A 22 -0.81 -9.98 -12.14
C GLY A 22 -0.19 -9.24 -10.96
N ALA A 23 0.93 -8.56 -11.21
CA ALA A 23 1.59 -7.67 -10.26
C ALA A 23 0.68 -6.47 -9.96
N THR A 24 0.78 -5.92 -8.75
CA THR A 24 0.05 -4.69 -8.41
C THR A 24 0.61 -3.53 -9.21
N VAL A 25 -0.24 -2.67 -9.76
CA VAL A 25 0.21 -1.48 -10.49
C VAL A 25 0.10 -0.26 -9.59
N THR A 26 1.25 0.30 -9.21
CA THR A 26 1.36 1.50 -8.40
C THR A 26 1.49 2.73 -9.29
N VAL A 27 0.54 3.65 -9.23
CA VAL A 27 0.46 4.85 -10.05
C VAL A 27 0.88 6.07 -9.23
N PHE A 28 1.91 6.78 -9.70
CA PHE A 28 2.40 8.00 -9.06
C PHE A 28 1.72 9.25 -9.60
N VAL A 29 1.24 10.06 -8.67
CA VAL A 29 0.71 11.41 -8.94
C VAL A 29 1.64 12.48 -8.36
N PRO A 30 1.77 13.65 -9.01
CA PRO A 30 2.88 14.57 -8.77
C PRO A 30 2.59 15.65 -7.72
N TYR A 31 1.45 15.62 -7.04
CA TYR A 31 1.04 16.73 -6.18
C TYR A 31 1.73 16.67 -4.82
N ASN A 32 2.58 17.62 -4.48
CA ASN A 32 3.31 17.60 -3.20
C ASN A 32 2.35 17.44 -2.00
N CYS A 33 2.48 16.33 -1.27
CA CYS A 33 1.68 16.03 -0.07
C CYS A 33 1.93 16.99 1.11
N ARG A 34 2.82 17.98 0.96
CA ARG A 34 3.27 18.96 1.96
C ARG A 34 3.86 18.34 3.25
N ASN A 35 3.94 17.02 3.30
CA ASN A 35 4.44 16.26 4.41
C ASN A 35 5.97 16.13 4.37
N HIS A 36 6.62 16.19 5.52
CA HIS A 36 8.08 16.14 5.67
C HIS A 36 8.53 14.89 6.42
N CYS A 37 7.89 13.75 6.12
CA CYS A 37 8.25 12.47 6.72
C CYS A 37 9.71 12.11 6.43
N PRO A 38 10.53 11.82 7.46
CA PRO A 38 11.95 11.53 7.27
C PRO A 38 12.23 10.18 6.58
N PHE A 39 11.21 9.33 6.45
CA PHE A 39 11.24 8.02 5.80
C PHE A 39 10.60 8.01 4.41
N CYS A 40 10.25 9.19 3.87
CA CYS A 40 9.69 9.28 2.53
C CYS A 40 10.80 9.28 1.47
N ILE A 41 11.06 8.13 0.84
CA ILE A 41 12.06 8.04 -0.24
C ILE A 41 11.53 8.55 -1.58
N ASN A 42 10.21 8.65 -1.73
CA ASN A 42 9.57 9.00 -3.00
C ASN A 42 9.38 10.51 -3.16
N LYS A 43 9.83 11.36 -2.22
CA LYS A 43 9.55 12.80 -2.24
C LYS A 43 10.01 13.45 -3.55
N GLU A 44 11.16 13.03 -4.05
CA GLU A 44 11.73 13.54 -5.30
C GLU A 44 10.82 13.26 -6.49
N GLU A 45 10.20 12.07 -6.55
CA GLU A 45 9.30 11.61 -7.63
C GLU A 45 8.09 12.52 -7.87
N TYR A 46 7.67 13.30 -6.86
CA TYR A 46 6.53 14.22 -6.96
C TYR A 46 6.86 15.63 -6.44
N SER A 47 8.15 15.95 -6.36
CA SER A 47 8.63 17.30 -6.01
C SER A 47 8.64 18.23 -7.22
N ASP A 48 8.82 17.66 -8.40
CA ASP A 48 8.79 18.34 -9.69
C ASP A 48 7.62 17.79 -10.51
N MET A 49 6.71 18.66 -10.95
CA MET A 49 5.57 18.29 -11.80
C MET A 49 5.92 18.35 -13.29
N THR A 50 7.16 18.69 -13.64
CA THR A 50 7.63 18.76 -15.03
C THR A 50 7.50 17.40 -15.70
N GLY A 51 6.68 17.33 -16.75
CA GLY A 51 6.45 16.09 -17.50
C GLY A 51 5.26 15.27 -17.01
N PHE A 52 4.53 15.70 -15.98
CA PHE A 52 3.27 15.06 -15.59
C PHE A 52 2.29 15.00 -16.78
N SER A 53 1.67 13.83 -16.97
CA SER A 53 0.64 13.65 -17.99
C SER A 53 -0.37 12.58 -17.58
N ALA A 54 -1.57 13.02 -17.21
CA ALA A 54 -2.70 12.12 -16.95
C ALA A 54 -3.02 11.24 -18.16
N GLU A 55 -2.92 11.78 -19.38
CA GLU A 55 -3.14 11.04 -20.64
C GLU A 55 -2.18 9.86 -20.78
N LYS A 56 -0.86 10.10 -20.61
CA LYS A 56 0.14 9.03 -20.70
C LYS A 56 0.00 8.01 -19.57
N ILE A 57 -0.37 8.45 -18.37
CA ILE A 57 -0.71 7.53 -17.27
C ILE A 57 -1.89 6.64 -17.67
N CYS A 58 -2.95 7.21 -18.26
CA CYS A 58 -4.10 6.44 -18.73
C CYS A 58 -3.74 5.45 -19.83
N GLU A 59 -2.86 5.81 -20.77
CA GLU A 59 -2.31 4.89 -21.78
C GLU A 59 -1.57 3.71 -21.13
N SER A 60 -0.77 3.98 -20.10
CA SER A 60 -0.04 2.96 -19.35
C SER A 60 -0.97 2.08 -18.51
N ILE A 61 -2.01 2.64 -17.89
CA ILE A 61 -3.08 1.89 -17.23
C ILE A 61 -3.74 0.93 -18.22
N ALA A 62 -4.16 1.42 -19.39
CA ALA A 62 -4.79 0.61 -20.42
C ALA A 62 -3.85 -0.50 -20.94
N ARG A 63 -2.55 -0.21 -21.02
CA ARG A 63 -1.54 -1.21 -21.41
C ARG A 63 -1.39 -2.31 -20.36
N MET A 64 -1.42 -1.97 -19.06
CA MET A 64 -1.36 -2.96 -17.98
C MET A 64 -2.64 -3.77 -17.86
N ASP A 65 -3.82 -3.15 -17.94
CA ASP A 65 -5.11 -3.85 -17.99
C ASP A 65 -5.14 -4.90 -19.11
N ALA A 66 -4.69 -4.55 -20.32
CA ALA A 66 -4.66 -5.47 -21.44
C ALA A 66 -3.76 -6.71 -21.23
N ILE A 67 -2.79 -6.66 -20.30
CA ILE A 67 -1.88 -7.78 -20.00
C ILE A 67 -2.38 -8.54 -18.75
N THR A 68 -2.79 -7.82 -17.71
CA THR A 68 -3.22 -8.36 -16.41
C THR A 68 -4.56 -7.75 -15.97
N PRO A 69 -5.69 -8.17 -16.57
CA PRO A 69 -7.01 -7.51 -16.43
C PRO A 69 -7.68 -7.67 -15.06
N TYR A 70 -7.00 -8.29 -14.09
CA TYR A 70 -7.50 -8.54 -12.75
C TYR A 70 -6.51 -8.10 -11.64
N CYS A 71 -5.46 -7.35 -12.01
CA CYS A 71 -4.49 -6.87 -11.03
C CYS A 71 -5.07 -5.75 -10.15
N ASP A 72 -4.37 -5.41 -9.07
CA ASP A 72 -4.77 -4.32 -8.19
C ASP A 72 -4.04 -3.03 -8.63
N PHE A 73 -4.74 -1.89 -8.61
CA PHE A 73 -4.15 -0.56 -8.82
C PHE A 73 -4.05 0.21 -7.52
N VAL A 74 -2.95 0.94 -7.31
CA VAL A 74 -2.73 1.78 -6.12
C VAL A 74 -2.27 3.17 -6.55
N PHE A 75 -3.09 4.19 -6.30
CA PHE A 75 -2.67 5.58 -6.47
C PHE A 75 -1.86 6.04 -5.27
N THR A 76 -0.70 6.63 -5.53
CA THR A 76 0.26 7.08 -4.50
C THR A 76 1.16 8.19 -5.08
N GLY A 77 2.28 8.45 -4.41
CA GLY A 77 3.27 9.44 -4.81
C GLY A 77 3.13 10.61 -3.88
N GLY A 78 2.68 11.72 -4.42
CA GLY A 78 2.30 12.91 -3.67
C GLY A 78 0.95 12.74 -2.95
N GLU A 79 0.01 13.64 -3.23
CA GLU A 79 -1.34 13.63 -2.68
C GLU A 79 -2.36 13.40 -3.82
N PRO A 80 -2.89 12.17 -3.97
CA PRO A 80 -3.86 11.87 -5.04
C PRO A 80 -5.12 12.73 -5.02
N PHE A 81 -5.58 13.18 -3.85
CA PHE A 81 -6.77 14.01 -3.75
C PHE A 81 -6.54 15.49 -4.06
N ALA A 82 -5.30 15.92 -4.34
CA ALA A 82 -4.98 17.31 -4.63
C ALA A 82 -5.57 17.81 -5.98
N ASP A 83 -5.95 16.91 -6.87
CA ASP A 83 -6.65 17.22 -8.12
C ASP A 83 -7.67 16.11 -8.42
N LEU A 84 -8.92 16.36 -8.04
CA LEU A 84 -10.01 15.38 -8.16
C LEU A 84 -10.38 15.10 -9.61
N ASP A 85 -10.24 16.07 -10.51
CA ASP A 85 -10.59 15.89 -11.93
C ASP A 85 -9.58 14.97 -12.61
N SER A 86 -8.29 15.22 -12.38
CA SER A 86 -7.20 14.36 -12.85
C SER A 86 -7.31 12.94 -12.27
N LEU A 87 -7.56 12.81 -10.96
CA LEU A 87 -7.77 11.51 -10.32
C LEU A 87 -8.99 10.79 -10.90
N GLN A 88 -10.11 11.49 -11.11
CA GLN A 88 -11.29 10.90 -11.72
C GLN A 88 -11.01 10.40 -13.13
N HIS A 89 -10.30 11.18 -13.95
CA HIS A 89 -9.93 10.79 -15.30
C HIS A 89 -9.15 9.47 -15.31
N MET A 90 -8.15 9.33 -14.43
CA MET A 90 -7.39 8.09 -14.29
C MET A 90 -8.22 6.93 -13.74
N LEU A 91 -9.15 7.17 -12.79
CA LEU A 91 -10.06 6.15 -12.28
C LEU A 91 -11.03 5.63 -13.33
N ASP A 92 -11.51 6.49 -14.22
CA ASP A 92 -12.43 6.15 -15.30
C ASP A 92 -11.77 5.22 -16.33
N CYS A 93 -10.45 5.27 -16.47
CA CYS A 93 -9.67 4.39 -17.35
C CYS A 93 -9.42 2.98 -16.79
N ILE A 94 -9.56 2.77 -15.47
CA ILE A 94 -9.35 1.45 -14.86
C ILE A 94 -10.65 0.65 -14.95
N PRO A 95 -10.70 -0.55 -15.56
CA PRO A 95 -11.91 -1.38 -15.55
C PRO A 95 -12.36 -1.83 -14.15
N ARG A 96 -13.62 -2.26 -14.00
CA ARG A 96 -14.18 -2.72 -12.70
C ARG A 96 -13.69 -4.12 -12.28
N THR A 97 -12.93 -4.80 -13.12
CA THR A 97 -12.29 -6.09 -12.81
C THR A 97 -11.13 -5.94 -11.83
N HIS A 98 -10.59 -4.73 -11.69
CA HIS A 98 -9.51 -4.39 -10.77
C HIS A 98 -10.03 -3.91 -9.42
N LYS A 99 -9.23 -4.14 -8.37
CA LYS A 99 -9.36 -3.40 -7.12
C LYS A 99 -8.54 -2.12 -7.20
N VAL A 100 -9.06 -1.05 -6.63
CA VAL A 100 -8.36 0.25 -6.61
C VAL A 100 -8.15 0.72 -5.18
N TYR A 101 -6.92 1.04 -4.84
CA TYR A 101 -6.55 1.63 -3.55
C TYR A 101 -5.98 3.03 -3.75
N ILE A 102 -6.17 3.89 -2.76
CA ILE A 102 -5.60 5.24 -2.76
C ILE A 102 -4.80 5.42 -1.48
N ASN A 103 -3.50 5.72 -1.60
CA ASN A 103 -2.65 6.10 -0.49
C ASN A 103 -2.60 7.63 -0.43
N THR A 104 -3.02 8.19 0.70
CA THR A 104 -3.16 9.64 0.87
C THR A 104 -2.72 10.04 2.27
N THR A 105 -2.27 11.27 2.45
CA THR A 105 -2.18 11.89 3.79
C THR A 105 -3.49 12.59 4.15
N LEU A 106 -4.35 12.81 3.16
CA LEU A 106 -5.58 13.57 3.23
C LEU A 106 -5.34 14.87 4.03
N PRO A 107 -4.43 15.74 3.58
CA PRO A 107 -4.08 16.96 4.30
C PRO A 107 -5.25 17.95 4.21
N VAL A 108 -5.26 18.95 5.07
CA VAL A 108 -6.13 20.11 4.85
C VAL A 108 -5.76 20.77 3.53
N SER A 109 -6.74 20.88 2.63
CA SER A 109 -6.58 21.49 1.30
C SER A 109 -7.17 22.90 1.30
N GLU A 110 -6.51 23.83 0.61
CA GLU A 110 -7.05 25.17 0.33
C GLU A 110 -7.95 25.17 -0.92
N PHE A 111 -7.91 24.08 -1.70
CA PHE A 111 -8.57 23.97 -3.00
C PHE A 111 -9.73 22.98 -3.02
N GLN A 112 -9.77 22.02 -2.09
CA GLN A 112 -10.90 21.12 -1.88
C GLN A 112 -11.46 21.26 -0.47
N THR A 113 -12.78 21.26 -0.37
CA THR A 113 -13.48 21.14 0.91
C THR A 113 -13.60 19.67 1.33
N GLU A 114 -13.91 19.43 2.61
CA GLU A 114 -14.27 18.09 3.08
C GLU A 114 -15.45 17.50 2.32
N ASP A 115 -16.45 18.32 1.97
CA ASP A 115 -17.64 17.88 1.25
C ASP A 115 -17.32 17.44 -0.20
N ASP A 116 -16.32 18.06 -0.84
CA ASP A 116 -15.83 17.63 -2.16
C ASP A 116 -15.23 16.21 -2.09
N ILE A 117 -14.45 15.93 -1.05
CA ILE A 117 -13.89 14.58 -0.80
C ILE A 117 -15.02 13.58 -0.55
N ILE A 118 -16.02 13.93 0.26
CA ILE A 118 -17.16 13.04 0.51
C ILE A 118 -17.94 12.78 -0.79
N ALA A 119 -18.25 13.82 -1.58
CA ALA A 119 -18.92 13.66 -2.86
C ALA A 119 -18.12 12.78 -3.83
N PHE A 120 -16.80 12.95 -3.87
CA PHE A 120 -15.91 12.12 -4.68
C PHE A 120 -15.93 10.65 -4.27
N THR A 121 -15.80 10.36 -2.97
CA THR A 121 -15.86 8.98 -2.47
C THR A 121 -17.23 8.35 -2.71
N GLN A 122 -18.32 9.12 -2.57
CA GLN A 122 -19.67 8.65 -2.84
C GLN A 122 -19.87 8.29 -4.32
N ARG A 123 -19.37 9.13 -5.23
CA ARG A 123 -19.39 8.86 -6.68
C ARG A 123 -18.65 7.56 -7.03
N ASN A 124 -17.52 7.32 -6.37
CA ASN A 124 -16.59 6.24 -6.70
C ASN A 124 -16.68 5.03 -5.75
N LYS A 125 -17.76 4.90 -4.98
CA LYS A 125 -17.91 3.87 -3.93
C LYS A 125 -17.80 2.42 -4.43
N ASP A 126 -18.21 2.18 -5.67
CA ASP A 126 -18.17 0.86 -6.30
C ASP A 126 -16.89 0.65 -7.13
N LYS A 127 -15.98 1.62 -7.12
CA LYS A 127 -14.70 1.61 -7.84
C LYS A 127 -13.51 1.52 -6.87
N ILE A 128 -13.53 2.33 -5.81
CA ILE A 128 -12.45 2.40 -4.82
C ILE A 128 -12.68 1.31 -3.78
N THR A 129 -11.73 0.39 -3.68
CA THR A 129 -11.74 -0.72 -2.73
C THR A 129 -11.43 -0.24 -1.31
N CYS A 130 -10.41 0.59 -1.14
CA CYS A 130 -10.04 1.16 0.16
C CYS A 130 -9.12 2.38 0.02
N ILE A 131 -9.30 3.36 0.91
CA ILE A 131 -8.38 4.49 1.07
C ILE A 131 -7.45 4.22 2.26
N ASN A 132 -6.15 4.15 2.01
CA ASN A 132 -5.12 4.09 3.05
C ASN A 132 -4.73 5.51 3.45
N VAL A 133 -5.21 5.95 4.61
CA VAL A 133 -4.97 7.29 5.14
C VAL A 133 -3.76 7.27 6.06
N SER A 134 -2.72 7.99 5.68
CA SER A 134 -1.50 8.08 6.47
C SER A 134 -1.73 8.98 7.69
N ARG A 135 -1.56 8.42 8.88
CA ARG A 135 -1.56 9.12 10.17
C ARG A 135 -0.40 8.60 10.97
N HIS A 136 0.60 9.42 11.25
CA HIS A 136 1.78 8.98 11.97
C HIS A 136 1.66 9.37 13.45
N MET A 137 2.28 8.60 14.34
CA MET A 137 2.31 8.95 15.78
C MET A 137 3.01 10.29 16.04
N GLN A 138 3.88 10.71 15.11
CA GLN A 138 4.46 12.05 15.08
C GLN A 138 3.85 12.82 13.92
N HIS A 139 3.43 14.07 14.18
CA HIS A 139 2.84 14.91 13.15
C HIS A 139 3.94 15.55 12.29
N TYR A 140 3.90 15.22 11.00
CA TYR A 140 4.82 15.76 9.98
C TYR A 140 4.12 16.70 8.97
N VAL A 141 2.78 16.80 9.07
CA VAL A 141 1.89 17.68 8.31
C VAL A 141 0.64 18.00 9.14
N VAL A 142 -0.09 19.07 8.77
CA VAL A 142 -1.43 19.34 9.30
C VAL A 142 -2.41 18.34 8.67
N GLU A 143 -2.84 17.37 9.47
CA GLU A 143 -3.80 16.33 9.09
C GLU A 143 -5.23 16.92 8.99
N SER A 144 -6.06 16.40 8.08
CA SER A 144 -7.51 16.65 8.15
C SER A 144 -8.12 16.06 9.43
N ASN A 145 -9.24 16.64 9.87
CA ASN A 145 -9.98 16.20 11.05
C ASN A 145 -10.37 14.73 10.93
N ASP A 146 -10.23 13.96 12.02
CA ASP A 146 -10.60 12.56 12.07
C ASP A 146 -12.10 12.33 11.82
N GLU A 147 -12.95 13.31 12.14
CA GLU A 147 -14.39 13.24 11.85
C GLU A 147 -14.68 13.08 10.34
N LEU A 148 -13.79 13.57 9.46
CA LEU A 148 -13.89 13.34 8.02
C LEU A 148 -13.80 11.83 7.68
N LEU A 149 -12.98 11.08 8.40
CA LEU A 149 -12.75 9.66 8.12
C LEU A 149 -14.04 8.84 8.31
N GLY A 150 -14.80 9.15 9.36
CA GLY A 150 -16.10 8.51 9.62
C GLY A 150 -17.19 8.85 8.59
N ARG A 151 -16.95 9.84 7.72
CA ARG A 151 -17.88 10.28 6.67
C ARG A 151 -17.53 9.74 5.29
N LEU A 152 -16.35 9.14 5.09
CA LEU A 152 -15.95 8.58 3.81
C LEU A 152 -16.93 7.49 3.36
N ALA A 153 -17.38 7.56 2.11
CA ALA A 153 -18.34 6.60 1.57
C ALA A 153 -17.71 5.25 1.15
N VAL A 154 -16.40 5.12 1.31
CA VAL A 154 -15.60 3.95 0.97
C VAL A 154 -14.86 3.44 2.20
N PRO A 155 -14.50 2.15 2.26
CA PRO A 155 -13.65 1.64 3.32
C PRO A 155 -12.35 2.45 3.41
N PHE A 156 -11.90 2.67 4.63
CA PHE A 156 -10.61 3.30 4.88
C PHE A 156 -9.81 2.50 5.90
N ARG A 157 -8.51 2.74 5.89
CA ARG A 157 -7.57 2.16 6.85
C ARG A 157 -6.53 3.18 7.19
N ILE A 158 -6.22 3.30 8.47
CA ILE A 158 -5.13 4.13 8.95
C ILE A 158 -3.82 3.42 8.64
N ASN A 159 -2.88 4.13 8.03
CA ASN A 159 -1.54 3.63 7.74
C ASN A 159 -0.51 4.41 8.56
N CYS A 160 0.31 3.71 9.34
CA CYS A 160 1.29 4.33 10.22
C CYS A 160 2.64 3.63 10.14
N VAL A 161 3.66 4.31 9.63
CA VAL A 161 5.04 3.84 9.76
C VAL A 161 5.52 4.07 11.20
N LEU A 162 5.93 2.99 11.87
CA LEU A 162 6.56 3.03 13.19
C LEU A 162 8.08 3.20 13.00
N TYR A 163 8.50 4.43 12.76
CA TYR A 163 9.88 4.75 12.38
C TYR A 163 10.81 4.89 13.60
N LYS A 164 11.98 4.23 13.56
CA LYS A 164 13.05 4.30 14.58
C LYS A 164 12.51 4.19 16.02
N ASN A 165 12.72 5.23 16.84
CA ASN A 165 12.27 5.34 18.22
C ASN A 165 10.88 5.99 18.26
N TYR A 166 9.91 5.33 17.65
CA TYR A 166 8.50 5.74 17.75
C TYR A 166 8.06 5.79 19.23
N PRO A 167 7.14 6.69 19.61
CA PRO A 167 6.82 6.91 21.01
C PRO A 167 5.89 5.81 21.54
N VAL A 168 6.47 4.69 21.99
CA VAL A 168 5.75 3.48 22.46
C VAL A 168 4.65 3.79 23.47
N ARG A 169 4.90 4.75 24.39
CA ARG A 169 3.93 5.17 25.41
C ARG A 169 2.62 5.72 24.82
N ASP A 170 2.68 6.22 23.58
CA ASP A 170 1.56 6.84 22.89
C ASP A 170 0.83 5.82 21.98
N LEU A 171 1.24 4.55 21.94
CA LEU A 171 0.55 3.50 21.17
C LEU A 171 -0.91 3.36 21.59
N ILE A 172 -1.18 3.18 22.89
CA ILE A 172 -2.57 3.06 23.38
C ILE A 172 -3.39 4.31 23.06
N PRO A 173 -2.96 5.55 23.40
CA PRO A 173 -3.65 6.76 22.97
C PRO A 173 -3.93 6.82 21.46
N TYR A 174 -2.96 6.43 20.64
CA TYR A 174 -3.11 6.38 19.18
C TYR A 174 -4.15 5.35 18.73
N LEU A 175 -4.16 4.16 19.34
CA LEU A 175 -5.18 3.13 19.05
C LEU A 175 -6.58 3.60 19.48
N GLU A 176 -6.72 4.19 20.67
CA GLU A 176 -8.01 4.69 21.18
C GLU A 176 -8.59 5.82 20.31
N ARG A 177 -7.74 6.70 19.76
CA ARG A 177 -8.12 7.76 18.82
C ARG A 177 -8.90 7.19 17.63
N PHE A 178 -8.39 6.14 17.00
CA PHE A 178 -9.02 5.56 15.80
C PHE A 178 -10.06 4.49 16.12
N HIS A 179 -9.96 3.82 17.28
CA HIS A 179 -11.02 2.92 17.77
C HIS A 179 -12.36 3.65 17.91
N ALA A 180 -12.33 4.93 18.30
CA ALA A 180 -13.51 5.78 18.38
C ALA A 180 -14.20 6.05 17.03
N ILE A 181 -13.55 5.76 15.90
CA ILE A 181 -14.09 5.98 14.56
C ILE A 181 -14.65 4.65 14.02
N PRO A 182 -15.96 4.53 13.78
CA PRO A 182 -16.55 3.29 13.28
C PRO A 182 -15.94 2.84 11.96
N GLY A 183 -15.63 1.54 11.86
CA GLY A 183 -15.07 0.93 10.65
C GLY A 183 -13.57 1.16 10.45
N ALA A 184 -12.90 1.92 11.32
CA ALA A 184 -11.46 2.09 11.26
C ALA A 184 -10.72 0.76 11.49
N SER A 185 -9.60 0.62 10.78
CA SER A 185 -8.57 -0.40 11.03
C SER A 185 -7.21 0.29 10.95
N ILE A 186 -6.19 -0.31 11.53
CA ILE A 186 -4.84 0.27 11.55
C ILE A 186 -3.84 -0.71 10.95
N GLN A 187 -3.12 -0.27 9.94
CA GLN A 187 -1.94 -0.92 9.40
C GLN A 187 -0.69 -0.18 9.89
N PHE A 188 0.03 -0.79 10.83
CA PHE A 188 1.40 -0.38 11.13
C PHE A 188 2.36 -0.93 10.06
N ARG A 189 3.37 -0.14 9.73
CA ARG A 189 4.44 -0.54 8.81
C ARG A 189 5.79 -0.42 9.50
N PHE A 190 6.60 -1.45 9.31
CA PHE A 190 8.04 -1.34 9.53
C PHE A 190 8.64 -0.41 8.48
N ASP A 191 9.80 0.17 8.81
CA ASP A 191 10.56 0.94 7.85
C ASP A 191 11.11 0.02 6.76
N TYR A 192 10.59 0.14 5.55
CA TYR A 192 10.97 -0.74 4.44
C TYR A 192 12.44 -0.55 4.04
N THR A 193 13.05 0.63 4.29
CA THR A 193 14.49 0.84 4.01
C THR A 193 15.39 0.00 4.91
N GLU A 194 14.87 -0.48 6.03
CA GLU A 194 15.55 -1.36 6.98
C GLU A 194 15.06 -2.81 6.86
N THR A 195 14.14 -3.13 5.94
CA THR A 195 13.63 -4.50 5.77
C THR A 195 14.59 -5.30 4.89
N THR A 196 14.98 -6.47 5.37
CA THR A 196 15.82 -7.43 4.64
C THR A 196 15.15 -8.80 4.60
N PRO A 197 15.55 -9.72 3.70
CA PRO A 197 15.03 -11.08 3.70
C PRO A 197 15.18 -11.79 5.06
N GLU A 198 16.26 -11.52 5.78
CA GLU A 198 16.56 -12.14 7.08
C GLU A 198 15.63 -11.64 8.19
N ASN A 199 15.23 -10.36 8.17
CA ASN A 199 14.39 -9.78 9.21
C ASN A 199 12.89 -9.75 8.87
N LEU A 200 12.53 -10.09 7.62
CA LEU A 200 11.16 -10.06 7.10
C LEU A 200 10.19 -10.85 7.98
N TYR A 201 10.62 -12.00 8.50
CA TYR A 201 9.83 -12.85 9.38
C TYR A 201 10.41 -12.97 10.80
N ASP A 202 11.38 -12.13 11.17
CA ASP A 202 11.93 -12.16 12.53
C ASP A 202 10.85 -11.73 13.53
N GLU A 203 10.46 -12.65 14.41
CA GLU A 203 9.59 -12.39 15.56
C GLU A 203 10.38 -12.19 16.85
N LYS A 204 11.59 -12.75 16.94
CA LYS A 204 12.33 -12.86 18.19
C LYS A 204 12.96 -11.52 18.56
N ASN A 205 13.58 -10.84 17.60
CA ASN A 205 14.25 -9.56 17.86
C ASN A 205 13.43 -8.35 17.39
N ASP A 206 12.18 -8.56 16.99
CA ASP A 206 11.30 -7.49 16.54
C ASP A 206 10.63 -6.78 17.72
N LYS A 207 11.19 -5.62 18.07
CA LYS A 207 10.68 -4.76 19.13
C LYS A 207 9.23 -4.30 18.89
N ILE A 208 8.88 -3.92 17.65
CA ILE A 208 7.53 -3.45 17.32
C ILE A 208 6.52 -4.58 17.55
N LEU A 209 6.85 -5.78 17.09
CA LEU A 209 6.02 -6.95 17.30
C LEU A 209 5.78 -7.23 18.79
N HIS A 210 6.83 -7.15 19.62
CA HIS A 210 6.72 -7.34 21.06
C HIS A 210 5.85 -6.27 21.73
N ASP A 211 6.04 -5.00 21.37
CA ASP A 211 5.24 -3.89 21.91
C ASP A 211 3.75 -4.06 21.52
N LEU A 212 3.45 -4.47 20.29
CA LEU A 212 2.08 -4.73 19.84
C LEU A 212 1.45 -5.95 20.51
N LYS A 213 2.20 -7.05 20.68
CA LYS A 213 1.75 -8.25 21.44
C LYS A 213 1.44 -7.93 22.90
N TYR A 214 2.04 -6.89 23.47
CA TYR A 214 1.77 -6.46 24.84
C TYR A 214 0.41 -5.74 24.98
N ILE A 215 -0.03 -5.03 23.95
CA ILE A 215 -1.23 -4.16 24.02
C ILE A 215 -2.45 -4.72 23.27
N ALA A 216 -2.27 -5.63 22.33
CA ALA A 216 -3.32 -6.20 21.50
C ALA A 216 -3.19 -7.72 21.41
N ARG A 217 -4.32 -8.41 21.21
CA ARG A 217 -4.31 -9.86 21.07
C ARG A 217 -3.77 -10.23 19.70
N TYR A 218 -2.67 -10.97 19.65
CA TYR A 218 -2.12 -11.50 18.41
C TYR A 218 -2.98 -12.64 17.85
N THR A 219 -3.42 -12.52 16.60
CA THR A 219 -4.38 -13.43 15.97
C THR A 219 -3.85 -14.17 14.74
N GLY A 220 -2.67 -13.82 14.21
CA GLY A 220 -2.16 -14.52 13.04
C GLY A 220 -0.96 -13.88 12.36
N LEU A 221 -0.36 -14.63 11.43
CA LEU A 221 0.68 -14.21 10.50
C LEU A 221 0.30 -14.69 9.11
N ASP A 222 0.30 -13.78 8.15
CA ASP A 222 0.35 -14.11 6.73
C ASP A 222 1.66 -13.64 6.09
N GLY A 223 1.96 -14.16 4.91
CA GLY A 223 3.08 -13.66 4.14
C GLY A 223 3.35 -14.41 2.85
N CYS A 224 4.26 -13.83 2.07
CA CYS A 224 4.82 -14.33 0.83
C CYS A 224 6.34 -14.07 0.78
N ARG A 225 7.00 -14.30 -0.36
CA ARG A 225 8.44 -14.01 -0.50
C ARG A 225 8.80 -12.55 -0.20
N MET A 226 7.89 -11.61 -0.48
CA MET A 226 8.21 -10.17 -0.46
C MET A 226 7.67 -9.39 0.75
N ARG A 227 6.66 -9.93 1.46
CA ARG A 227 6.03 -9.23 2.59
C ARG A 227 5.39 -10.19 3.57
N CYS A 228 5.22 -9.73 4.80
CA CYS A 228 4.44 -10.41 5.83
C CYS A 228 3.47 -9.44 6.52
N GLY A 229 2.46 -9.99 7.19
CA GLY A 229 1.50 -9.27 8.02
C GLY A 229 1.24 -9.99 9.33
N PHE A 230 1.60 -9.35 10.45
CA PHE A 230 1.25 -9.78 11.80
C PHE A 230 -0.10 -9.17 12.19
N HIS A 231 -1.09 -10.01 12.46
CA HIS A 231 -2.48 -9.60 12.69
C HIS A 231 -2.82 -9.61 14.17
N PHE A 232 -3.57 -8.59 14.60
CA PHE A 232 -4.03 -8.44 15.97
C PHE A 232 -5.48 -7.98 16.05
N ASP A 233 -6.09 -8.24 17.19
CA ASP A 233 -7.38 -7.70 17.61
C ASP A 233 -7.17 -6.77 18.81
N TYR A 234 -7.55 -5.51 18.64
CA TYR A 234 -7.56 -4.52 19.72
C TYR A 234 -8.99 -4.10 20.00
N LYS A 235 -9.62 -4.71 21.00
CA LYS A 235 -11.02 -4.43 21.39
C LYS A 235 -11.98 -4.51 20.20
N GLY A 236 -11.77 -5.50 19.31
CA GLY A 236 -12.56 -5.69 18.09
C GLY A 236 -12.14 -4.86 16.87
N MET A 237 -11.20 -3.91 17.01
CA MET A 237 -10.57 -3.23 15.88
C MET A 237 -9.44 -4.09 15.31
N GLU A 238 -9.41 -4.25 13.99
CA GLU A 238 -8.34 -4.96 13.29
C GLU A 238 -7.07 -4.11 13.26
N LEU A 239 -5.97 -4.69 13.74
CA LEU A 239 -4.64 -4.14 13.56
C LEU A 239 -3.80 -5.11 12.74
N THR A 240 -2.99 -4.58 11.83
CA THR A 240 -1.96 -5.38 11.17
C THR A 240 -0.64 -4.65 11.18
N TYR A 241 0.44 -5.35 11.47
CA TYR A 241 1.80 -4.86 11.37
C TYR A 241 2.50 -5.56 10.21
N HIS A 242 2.89 -4.80 9.19
CA HIS A 242 3.48 -5.33 7.97
C HIS A 242 4.95 -4.96 7.82
N LYS A 243 5.71 -5.90 7.27
CA LYS A 243 7.05 -5.69 6.71
C LYS A 243 7.01 -5.99 5.23
N THR A 244 7.75 -5.24 4.42
CA THR A 244 7.81 -5.43 2.97
C THR A 244 9.21 -5.06 2.50
N LEU A 245 9.78 -5.87 1.62
CA LEU A 245 11.10 -5.61 1.05
C LEU A 245 11.09 -4.32 0.22
N PRO A 246 12.21 -3.59 0.13
CA PRO A 246 12.30 -2.29 -0.53
C PRO A 246 12.40 -2.37 -2.07
N TYR A 247 12.04 -3.51 -2.65
CA TYR A 247 12.09 -3.79 -4.08
C TYR A 247 10.83 -4.53 -4.53
N SER A 248 10.56 -4.51 -5.83
CA SER A 248 9.39 -5.14 -6.45
C SER A 248 9.71 -6.45 -7.17
N THR A 249 10.99 -6.67 -7.49
CA THR A 249 11.44 -7.81 -8.29
C THR A 249 12.27 -8.75 -7.43
N ILE A 250 11.96 -10.05 -7.50
CA ILE A 250 12.78 -11.12 -6.91
C ILE A 250 13.36 -11.95 -8.04
N VAL A 251 14.69 -12.09 -8.06
CA VAL A 251 15.38 -12.99 -8.99
C VAL A 251 15.45 -14.38 -8.36
N GLU A 252 14.76 -15.35 -8.95
CA GLU A 252 14.68 -16.72 -8.43
C GLU A 252 14.73 -17.74 -9.59
N ARG A 253 15.43 -18.87 -9.36
CA ARG A 253 15.40 -20.00 -10.28
C ARG A 253 14.24 -20.91 -9.93
N ASP A 254 13.31 -21.10 -10.84
CA ASP A 254 12.21 -22.04 -10.65
C ASP A 254 12.73 -23.47 -10.77
N GLU A 255 12.50 -24.28 -9.74
CA GLU A 255 12.97 -25.67 -9.68
C GLU A 255 12.26 -26.58 -10.71
N LYS A 256 11.05 -26.22 -11.16
CA LYS A 256 10.24 -27.05 -12.06
C LYS A 256 10.72 -27.00 -13.50
N ASP A 257 11.09 -25.83 -13.99
CA ASP A 257 11.53 -25.62 -15.37
C ASP A 257 13.04 -25.27 -15.47
N GLY A 258 13.69 -25.00 -14.34
CA GLY A 258 15.11 -24.68 -14.26
C GLY A 258 15.45 -23.27 -14.75
N VAL A 259 14.47 -22.43 -15.07
CA VAL A 259 14.63 -21.06 -15.59
C VAL A 259 14.72 -20.07 -14.44
N THR A 260 15.65 -19.12 -14.55
CA THR A 260 15.72 -17.95 -13.66
C THR A 260 14.75 -16.89 -14.16
N TYR A 261 13.90 -16.39 -13.27
CA TYR A 261 12.88 -15.39 -13.57
C TYR A 261 13.10 -14.10 -12.77
N ASP A 262 12.69 -12.99 -13.37
CA ASP A 262 12.42 -11.73 -12.67
C ASP A 262 10.96 -11.78 -12.19
N ILE A 263 10.74 -12.15 -10.92
CA ILE A 263 9.41 -12.29 -10.33
C ILE A 263 8.89 -10.93 -9.87
N LEU A 264 7.87 -10.41 -10.54
CA LEU A 264 7.28 -9.10 -10.28
C LEU A 264 6.10 -9.18 -9.31
N TYR A 265 6.18 -8.43 -8.22
CA TYR A 265 5.09 -8.25 -7.27
C TYR A 265 4.35 -6.92 -7.45
N ASP A 266 5.09 -5.87 -7.78
CA ASP A 266 4.58 -4.52 -8.04
C ASP A 266 5.20 -3.96 -9.34
N ILE A 267 4.45 -3.17 -10.08
CA ILE A 267 4.86 -2.41 -11.28
C ILE A 267 4.58 -0.94 -10.98
N LEU A 268 5.44 -0.03 -11.44
CA LEU A 268 5.28 1.40 -11.17
C LEU A 268 4.93 2.14 -12.45
N ILE A 269 3.85 2.91 -12.45
CA ILE A 269 3.58 3.93 -13.47
C ILE A 269 3.99 5.28 -12.88
N LYS A 270 5.01 5.90 -13.47
CA LYS A 270 5.51 7.21 -13.05
C LYS A 270 4.60 8.33 -13.52
N GLN A 271 4.80 9.53 -12.97
CA GLN A 271 3.95 10.70 -13.28
C GLN A 271 3.97 11.10 -14.77
N ASN A 272 5.01 10.74 -15.52
CA ASN A 272 5.15 10.97 -16.95
C ASN A 272 4.57 9.83 -17.83
N GLY A 273 4.02 8.78 -17.21
CA GLY A 273 3.49 7.58 -17.85
C GLY A 273 4.48 6.43 -18.04
N ASP A 274 5.77 6.59 -17.69
CA ASP A 274 6.76 5.53 -17.82
C ASP A 274 6.44 4.35 -16.89
N ILE A 275 6.71 3.12 -17.35
CA ILE A 275 6.36 1.88 -16.64
C ILE A 275 7.62 1.19 -16.14
N HIS A 276 7.87 1.16 -14.84
CA HIS A 276 9.06 0.57 -14.24
C HIS A 276 8.74 -0.78 -13.58
N SER A 277 9.68 -1.71 -13.65
CA SER A 277 9.57 -3.02 -13.00
C SER A 277 10.03 -2.99 -11.55
N ASP A 278 10.82 -1.98 -11.16
CA ASP A 278 11.31 -1.84 -9.79
C ASP A 278 11.47 -0.36 -9.36
N TRP A 279 11.72 -0.16 -8.07
CA TRP A 279 11.92 1.14 -7.42
C TRP A 279 13.30 1.75 -7.68
N ASP A 280 14.24 0.97 -8.21
CA ASP A 280 15.60 1.40 -8.55
C ASP A 280 15.69 2.18 -9.87
N GLY A 281 14.55 2.42 -10.53
CA GLY A 281 14.48 3.11 -11.82
C GLY A 281 14.54 2.17 -13.03
N THR A 282 14.62 0.85 -12.84
CA THR A 282 14.65 -0.11 -13.94
C THR A 282 13.40 -0.03 -14.80
N MET A 283 13.61 0.31 -16.07
CA MET A 283 12.54 0.44 -17.04
C MET A 283 12.04 -0.92 -17.51
N MET A 284 10.72 -1.09 -17.49
CA MET A 284 10.07 -2.36 -17.77
C MET A 284 10.08 -2.66 -19.27
N ASP A 285 10.42 -3.90 -19.62
CA ASP A 285 10.20 -4.43 -20.97
C ASP A 285 8.75 -4.92 -21.09
N VAL A 286 7.86 -4.02 -21.53
CA VAL A 286 6.43 -4.34 -21.59
C VAL A 286 6.14 -5.48 -22.57
N ASP A 287 6.91 -5.60 -23.66
CA ASP A 287 6.71 -6.69 -24.63
C ASP A 287 7.15 -8.04 -24.08
N ALA A 288 8.18 -8.08 -23.25
CA ALA A 288 8.51 -9.27 -22.47
C ALA A 288 7.41 -9.59 -21.44
N TYR A 289 6.83 -8.58 -20.78
CA TYR A 289 5.75 -8.79 -19.81
C TYR A 289 4.44 -9.27 -20.45
N ARG A 290 4.16 -8.94 -21.72
CA ARG A 290 3.06 -9.57 -22.48
C ARG A 290 3.17 -11.09 -22.54
N ARG A 291 4.36 -11.65 -22.34
CA ARG A 291 4.67 -13.08 -22.31
C ARG A 291 4.99 -13.58 -20.90
N VAL A 292 4.56 -12.84 -19.86
CA VAL A 292 4.82 -13.18 -18.46
C VAL A 292 4.30 -14.57 -18.12
N VAL A 293 5.07 -15.30 -17.33
CA VAL A 293 4.64 -16.59 -16.77
C VAL A 293 3.85 -16.32 -15.48
N PHE A 294 2.69 -16.95 -15.35
CA PHE A 294 1.89 -16.86 -14.13
C PHE A 294 2.22 -18.00 -13.15
N GLU A 295 2.30 -17.68 -11.87
CA GLU A 295 2.35 -18.64 -10.77
C GLU A 295 1.21 -18.39 -9.77
N PRO A 296 0.76 -19.40 -8.98
CA PRO A 296 -0.23 -19.16 -7.94
C PRO A 296 0.21 -18.07 -6.97
N TYR A 297 -0.73 -17.26 -6.48
CA TYR A 297 -0.37 -16.25 -5.48
C TYR A 297 0.13 -16.91 -4.20
N ASP A 298 1.35 -16.58 -3.80
CA ASP A 298 2.08 -17.20 -2.69
C ASP A 298 1.77 -16.57 -1.32
N LEU A 299 1.02 -15.46 -1.28
CA LEU A 299 0.51 -14.88 -0.04
C LEU A 299 -0.46 -15.84 0.65
N LYS A 300 -0.09 -16.30 1.84
CA LYS A 300 -0.86 -17.27 2.60
C LYS A 300 -0.78 -17.02 4.10
N TRP A 301 -1.81 -17.46 4.82
CA TRP A 301 -1.74 -17.57 6.28
C TRP A 301 -0.73 -18.64 6.66
N LEU A 302 0.30 -18.26 7.42
CA LEU A 302 1.27 -19.15 8.03
C LEU A 302 0.81 -19.61 9.41
N TYR A 303 0.12 -18.70 10.12
CA TYR A 303 -0.53 -18.95 11.39
C TYR A 303 -1.83 -18.14 11.46
N ARG A 304 -2.92 -18.75 11.91
CA ARG A 304 -4.17 -18.02 12.17
C ARG A 304 -4.84 -18.62 13.39
N GLU A 305 -5.06 -17.80 14.40
CA GLU A 305 -5.88 -18.18 15.53
C GLU A 305 -7.33 -18.29 15.05
N GLU A 306 -7.92 -19.48 15.17
CA GLU A 306 -9.34 -19.64 14.90
C GLU A 306 -10.13 -18.76 15.86
N ARG A 307 -10.92 -17.82 15.34
CA ARG A 307 -11.88 -17.10 16.16
C ARG A 307 -12.83 -18.13 16.76
N ARG A 308 -12.65 -18.48 18.04
CA ARG A 308 -13.72 -19.10 18.83
C ARG A 308 -14.91 -18.14 18.73
N ARG A 309 -15.93 -18.51 17.96
CA ARG A 309 -17.21 -17.80 17.96
C ARG A 309 -17.63 -17.74 19.42
N ALA A 310 -17.61 -16.55 20.02
CA ALA A 310 -18.37 -16.35 21.24
C ALA A 310 -19.79 -16.82 20.93
N PRO A 311 -20.40 -17.70 21.75
CA PRO A 311 -21.80 -18.03 21.56
C PRO A 311 -22.55 -16.69 21.57
N PHE A 312 -23.21 -16.37 20.47
CA PHE A 312 -24.11 -15.25 20.40
C PHE A 312 -24.99 -15.32 21.65
N LEU A 313 -24.84 -14.37 22.57
CA LEU A 313 -25.90 -14.10 23.53
C LEU A 313 -27.11 -13.75 22.67
N LYS A 314 -28.03 -14.70 22.55
CA LYS A 314 -29.42 -14.40 22.27
C LYS A 314 -29.86 -13.47 23.39
N SER A 315 -29.78 -12.16 23.18
CA SER A 315 -30.68 -11.25 23.87
C SER A 315 -32.08 -11.59 23.37
N ALA A 316 -32.74 -12.46 24.14
CA ALA A 316 -34.13 -12.78 24.03
C ALA A 316 -35.00 -11.62 24.52
N CYS A 317 -36.27 -11.67 24.12
CA CYS A 317 -37.41 -10.83 24.48
C CYS A 317 -37.48 -9.53 23.65
N ALA A 318 -38.33 -9.39 22.62
CA ALA A 318 -39.77 -9.63 22.59
C ALA A 318 -40.48 -9.09 23.84
N ALA A 319 -40.95 -7.85 23.77
CA ALA A 319 -42.17 -7.38 24.43
C ALA A 319 -42.57 -5.99 23.89
N ILE A 320 -43.72 -5.98 23.20
CA ILE A 320 -44.61 -4.88 22.77
C ILE A 320 -44.14 -4.01 21.61
#